data_AF-A0A7W3Y7A0-F1
#
_entry.id   AF-A0A7W3Y7A0-F1
#
_cell.length_a   1.000
_cell.length_b   1.000
_cell.length_c   1.000
_cell.angle_alpha   90.00
_cell.angle_beta   90.00
_cell.angle_gamma   90.00
#
_symmetry.space_group_name_H-M   'P 1'
#
loop_
_entity.id
_entity.type
_entity.pdbx_description
1 polymer ?
#
loop_
_entity_poly.entity_id
_entity_poly.type
_entity_poly.pdbx_seq_one_letter_code
_entity_poly.pdbx_strand_id
1 'polypeptide(L)'
;MSRAEGESELGGSNDRQGEQSEIDAYRSVLGALRELRPNDLDVALKLKDTKIRVLGNRTLEEAILEGDSDKAMRYLQSISGGQNG
;
A
#
# COMPACT_ATOMS: atom_id res chain seq x y z
N MET A 1 -22.30 -9.15 50.33
CA MET A 1 -22.09 -8.13 49.30
C MET A 1 -20.59 -8.00 49.08
N SER A 2 -20.06 -8.54 47.98
CA SER A 2 -18.73 -8.19 47.47
C SER A 2 -18.79 -8.29 45.95
N ARG A 3 -18.88 -7.13 45.32
CA ARG A 3 -18.85 -6.92 43.87
C ARG A 3 -17.38 -6.85 43.49
N ALA A 4 -16.88 -7.90 42.84
CA ALA A 4 -15.58 -7.88 42.19
C ALA A 4 -15.80 -7.34 40.77
N GLU A 5 -15.64 -6.03 40.61
CA GLU A 5 -15.36 -5.41 39.32
C GLU A 5 -13.86 -5.16 39.26
N GLY A 6 -13.23 -5.72 38.24
CA GLY A 6 -11.84 -5.53 37.83
C GLY A 6 -11.76 -6.27 36.50
N GLU A 7 -12.02 -5.58 35.38
CA GLU A 7 -11.00 -4.92 34.55
C GLU A 7 -10.01 -5.93 33.95
N SER A 8 -9.62 -5.72 32.69
CA SER A 8 -8.72 -6.53 31.82
C SER A 8 -9.52 -7.41 30.84
N GLU A 9 -9.45 -7.32 29.51
CA GLU A 9 -8.52 -6.68 28.57
C GLU A 9 -9.28 -6.42 27.25
N LEU A 10 -9.40 -5.17 26.81
CA LEU A 10 -9.79 -4.84 25.43
C LEU A 10 -8.58 -4.24 24.71
N GLY A 11 -7.60 -5.09 24.40
CA GLY A 11 -6.35 -4.73 23.74
C GLY A 11 -6.13 -5.45 22.40
N GLY A 12 -7.18 -5.68 21.61
CA GLY A 12 -7.09 -6.52 20.39
C GLY A 12 -7.68 -5.91 19.11
N SER A 13 -8.05 -4.63 19.11
CA SER A 13 -8.84 -4.05 18.01
C SER A 13 -8.06 -3.14 17.05
N ASN A 14 -6.86 -2.66 17.43
CA ASN A 14 -6.12 -1.70 16.60
C ASN A 14 -5.22 -2.36 15.54
N ASP A 15 -4.61 -3.51 15.83
CA ASP A 15 -3.66 -4.15 14.90
C ASP A 15 -4.35 -4.64 13.60
N ARG A 16 -5.55 -5.21 13.72
CA ARG A 16 -6.29 -5.75 12.57
C ARG A 16 -6.78 -4.67 11.60
N GLN A 17 -7.07 -3.46 12.09
CA GLN A 17 -7.47 -2.35 11.20
C GLN A 17 -6.29 -1.82 10.37
N GLY A 18 -5.08 -1.81 10.95
CA GLY A 18 -3.86 -1.43 10.23
C GLY A 18 -3.48 -2.43 9.14
N GLU A 19 -3.49 -3.72 9.46
CA GLU A 19 -3.18 -4.80 8.50
C GLU A 19 -4.18 -4.86 7.34
N GLN A 20 -5.48 -4.66 7.63
CA GLN A 20 -6.51 -4.64 6.58
C GLN A 20 -6.32 -3.43 5.65
N SER A 21 -5.96 -2.26 6.20
CA SER A 21 -5.67 -1.05 5.44
C SER A 21 -4.45 -1.20 4.52
N GLU A 22 -3.41 -1.89 4.97
CA GLU A 22 -2.21 -2.13 4.17
C GLU A 22 -2.48 -3.09 3.00
N ILE A 23 -3.23 -4.17 3.24
CA ILE A 23 -3.65 -5.12 2.20
C ILE A 23 -4.47 -4.42 1.12
N ASP A 24 -5.40 -3.55 1.51
CA ASP A 24 -6.24 -2.81 0.57
C ASP A 24 -5.41 -1.81 -0.25
N ALA A 25 -4.49 -1.09 0.40
CA ALA A 25 -3.52 -0.23 -0.29
C ALA A 25 -2.67 -1.01 -1.32
N TYR A 26 -2.19 -2.18 -0.93
CA TYR A 26 -1.41 -3.04 -1.81
C TYR A 26 -2.21 -3.49 -3.04
N ARG A 27 -3.48 -3.90 -2.83
CA ARG A 27 -4.39 -4.28 -3.91
C ARG A 27 -4.66 -3.13 -4.87
N SER A 28 -4.88 -1.93 -4.36
CA SER A 28 -5.13 -0.74 -5.19
C SER A 28 -3.92 -0.39 -6.06
N VAL A 29 -2.72 -0.34 -5.47
CA VAL A 29 -1.48 -0.01 -6.23
C VAL A 29 -1.16 -1.09 -7.26
N LEU A 30 -1.29 -2.38 -6.89
CA LEU A 30 -1.07 -3.49 -7.81
C LEU A 30 -2.07 -3.48 -8.97
N GLY A 31 -3.35 -3.18 -8.70
CA GLY A 31 -4.38 -3.05 -9.72
C GLY A 31 -4.04 -1.97 -10.75
N ALA A 32 -3.73 -0.77 -10.29
CA ALA A 32 -3.34 0.34 -11.16
C ALA A 32 -2.06 0.06 -11.97
N LEU A 33 -1.10 -0.65 -11.37
CA LEU A 33 0.13 -1.02 -12.06
C LEU A 33 -0.13 -2.05 -13.18
N ARG A 34 -1.05 -3.00 -12.97
CA ARG A 34 -1.46 -3.99 -13.99
C ARG A 34 -2.20 -3.35 -15.16
N GLU A 35 -2.99 -2.31 -14.92
CA GLU A 35 -3.63 -1.56 -16.01
C GLU A 35 -2.61 -0.88 -16.93
N LEU A 36 -1.46 -0.47 -16.37
CA LEU A 36 -0.37 0.18 -17.13
C LEU A 36 0.57 -0.80 -17.82
N ARG A 37 0.64 -2.03 -17.32
CA ARG A 37 1.58 -3.06 -17.75
C ARG A 37 0.88 -4.41 -17.77
N PRO A 38 0.55 -4.95 -18.96
CA PRO A 38 -0.17 -6.23 -19.06
C PRO A 38 0.70 -7.46 -18.73
N ASN A 39 2.02 -7.30 -18.61
CA ASN A 39 2.95 -8.39 -18.30
C ASN A 39 3.24 -8.45 -16.80
N ASP A 40 2.95 -9.60 -16.18
CA ASP A 40 3.16 -9.83 -14.74
C ASP A 40 4.64 -9.72 -14.31
N LEU A 41 5.60 -10.05 -15.19
CA LEU A 41 7.02 -9.86 -14.91
C LEU A 41 7.37 -8.37 -14.79
N ASP A 42 6.87 -7.55 -15.71
CA ASP A 42 7.10 -6.09 -15.68
C ASP A 42 6.46 -5.46 -14.45
N VAL A 43 5.27 -5.94 -14.07
CA VAL A 43 4.58 -5.54 -12.84
C VAL A 43 5.45 -5.87 -11.62
N ALA A 44 5.98 -7.09 -11.53
CA ALA A 44 6.84 -7.50 -10.41
C ALA A 44 8.12 -6.66 -10.32
N LEU A 45 8.85 -6.50 -11.45
CA LEU A 45 10.05 -5.67 -11.51
C LEU A 45 9.77 -4.21 -11.13
N LYS A 46 8.63 -3.68 -11.59
CA LYS A 46 8.25 -2.29 -11.30
C LYS A 46 7.83 -2.09 -9.84
N LEU A 47 7.21 -3.10 -9.25
CA LEU A 47 6.74 -3.08 -7.86
C LEU A 47 7.92 -3.20 -6.88
N LYS A 48 8.84 -4.16 -7.12
CA LYS A 48 9.85 -4.59 -6.14
C LYS A 48 11.28 -4.11 -6.43
N ASP A 49 11.64 -3.96 -7.71
CA ASP A 49 13.05 -3.72 -8.08
C ASP A 49 13.30 -2.28 -8.57
N THR A 50 12.25 -1.58 -8.98
CA THR A 50 12.40 -0.24 -9.56
C THR A 50 12.33 0.85 -8.51
N LYS A 51 13.46 1.49 -8.24
CA LYS A 51 13.56 2.67 -7.37
C LYS A 51 12.97 3.90 -8.07
N ILE A 52 12.06 4.60 -7.39
CA ILE A 52 11.33 5.75 -7.94
C ILE A 52 11.75 7.01 -7.18
N ARG A 53 12.34 7.96 -7.91
CA ARG A 53 12.86 9.21 -7.33
C ARG A 53 11.80 10.01 -6.56
N VAL A 54 10.59 10.14 -7.12
CA VAL A 54 9.51 10.90 -6.47
C VAL A 54 9.02 10.23 -5.18
N LEU A 55 9.22 8.92 -5.02
CA LEU A 55 8.94 8.19 -3.79
C LEU A 55 10.10 8.26 -2.79
N GLY A 56 11.11 9.10 -3.01
CA GLY A 56 12.27 9.17 -2.13
C GLY A 56 13.32 8.10 -2.42
N ASN A 57 13.45 7.67 -3.69
CA ASN A 57 14.26 6.52 -4.10
C ASN A 57 13.82 5.21 -3.43
N ARG A 58 12.52 5.06 -3.18
CA ARG A 58 11.89 3.81 -2.74
C ARG A 58 11.20 3.11 -3.90
N THR A 59 10.94 1.82 -3.76
CA THR A 59 10.11 1.02 -4.66
C THR A 59 8.63 1.29 -4.36
N LEU A 60 7.72 0.77 -5.19
CA LEU A 60 6.30 0.87 -4.91
C LEU A 60 5.92 0.04 -3.67
N GLU A 61 6.51 -1.15 -3.52
CA GLU A 61 6.32 -1.99 -2.33
C GLU A 61 6.75 -1.26 -1.05
N GLU A 62 7.97 -0.72 -1.02
CA GLU A 62 8.49 0.04 0.14
C GLU A 62 7.59 1.23 0.49
N ALA A 63 7.08 1.95 -0.51
CA ALA A 63 6.16 3.05 -0.27
C ALA A 63 4.83 2.59 0.34
N ILE A 64 4.30 1.42 -0.02
CA ILE A 64 3.09 0.86 0.57
C ILE A 64 3.34 0.45 2.02
N LEU A 65 4.44 -0.27 2.28
CA LEU A 65 4.83 -0.75 3.61
C LEU A 65 5.08 0.41 4.59
N GLU A 66 5.56 1.55 4.09
CA GLU A 66 5.78 2.75 4.91
C GLU A 66 4.53 3.65 5.05
N GLY A 67 3.37 3.23 4.50
CA GLY A 67 2.11 3.97 4.59
C GLY A 67 1.96 5.11 3.58
N ASP A 68 2.88 5.25 2.62
CA ASP A 68 2.88 6.25 1.55
C ASP A 68 2.15 5.77 0.27
N SER A 69 1.13 4.93 0.42
CA SER A 69 0.38 4.34 -0.70
C SER A 69 -0.30 5.38 -1.60
N ASP A 70 -0.79 6.49 -1.03
CA ASP A 70 -1.32 7.64 -1.80
C ASP A 70 -0.28 8.23 -2.75
N LYS A 71 0.99 8.28 -2.31
CA LYS A 71 2.09 8.81 -3.10
C LYS A 71 2.45 7.85 -4.25
N ALA A 72 2.43 6.54 -3.97
CA ALA A 72 2.57 5.50 -4.97
C ALA A 72 1.46 5.59 -6.03
N MET A 73 0.20 5.76 -5.61
CA MET A 73 -0.95 5.91 -6.52
C MET A 73 -0.85 7.17 -7.38
N ARG A 74 -0.48 8.32 -6.80
CA ARG A 74 -0.28 9.56 -7.58
C ARG A 74 0.83 9.41 -8.62
N TYR A 75 1.91 8.70 -8.29
CA TYR A 75 2.95 8.38 -9.27
C TYR A 75 2.40 7.54 -10.43
N LEU A 76 1.65 6.47 -10.14
CA LEU A 76 1.03 5.63 -11.17
C LEU A 76 0.04 6.41 -12.05
N GLN A 77 -0.75 7.31 -11.46
CA GLN A 77 -1.65 8.18 -12.21
C GLN A 77 -0.89 9.18 -13.11
N SER A 78 0.24 9.71 -12.64
CA SER A 78 1.07 10.63 -13.44
C SER A 78 1.67 9.97 -14.69
N ILE A 79 2.04 8.69 -14.60
CA ILE A 79 2.54 7.94 -15.76
C ILE A 79 1.40 7.46 -16.68
N SER A 80 0.21 7.20 -16.14
CA SER A 80 -1.01 6.91 -16.92
C SER A 80 -1.45 8.11 -17.76
N GLY A 81 -1.52 9.30 -17.15
CA GLY A 81 -1.94 10.54 -17.80
C GLY A 81 -0.98 11.03 -18.88
N GLY A 82 0.30 10.62 -18.83
CA GLY A 82 1.30 10.93 -19.85
C GLY A 82 1.25 10.04 -21.10
N GLN A 83 0.49 8.95 -21.10
CA GLN A 83 0.37 8.03 -22.26
C GLN A 83 -0.78 8.38 -23.21
N ASN A 84 -1.61 9.39 -22.90
CA ASN A 84 -2.72 9.86 -23.73
C ASN A 84 -2.35 11.11 -24.56
N GLY A 85 -1.29 11.04 -25.35
CA GLY A 85 -0.83 12.13 -26.24
C GLY A 85 -0.16 11.60 -27.50
#